data_AF-A0A2H8TQW1-F1
#
_entry.id   AF-A0A2H8TQW1-F1
#
_cell.length_a   1.000
_cell.length_b   1.000
_cell.length_c   1.000
_cell.angle_alpha   90.00
_cell.angle_beta   90.00
_cell.angle_gamma   90.00
#
_symmetry.space_group_name_H-M   'P 1'
#
loop_
_entity.id
_entity.type
_entity.pdbx_description
1 polymer ?
#
loop_
_entity_poly.entity_id
_entity_poly.type
_entity_poly.pdbx_seq_one_letter_code
_entity_poly.pdbx_strand_id
1 'polypeptide(L)'
;MVYFSLKYIFLLIIVANECISNSINQDNLQLKFVFILMRHTNRAPLSRYKNQTDHIPWPRGLGELTDQGIWNAYRAGQALRERYLNFLHPLQRYTPSEIDVSSTKVDRCYQTAGYLLAGMYPPNDEQTWNKDLKWQPIPIKTSLSKDHQYVQIPLDGMII
;
A
#
# COMPACT_ATOMS: atom_id res chain seq x y z
N MET A 1 -4.65 36.63 -51.58
CA MET A 1 -5.50 36.30 -50.42
C MET A 1 -5.89 34.83 -50.58
N VAL A 2 -5.25 33.92 -49.84
CA VAL A 2 -5.42 32.47 -50.02
C VAL A 2 -6.61 32.02 -49.19
N TYR A 3 -7.70 31.60 -49.83
CA TYR A 3 -8.87 31.03 -49.16
C TYR A 3 -8.62 29.54 -48.89
N PHE A 4 -8.39 29.18 -47.64
CA PHE A 4 -8.40 27.78 -47.24
C PHE A 4 -9.85 27.27 -47.23
N SER A 5 -10.18 26.34 -48.12
CA SER A 5 -11.50 25.70 -48.17
C SER A 5 -11.78 24.96 -46.85
N LEU A 6 -12.97 25.17 -46.29
CA LEU A 6 -13.47 24.56 -45.04
C LEU A 6 -13.26 23.03 -44.98
N LYS A 7 -13.22 22.35 -46.13
CA LYS A 7 -12.95 20.91 -46.22
C LYS A 7 -11.56 20.53 -45.72
N TYR A 8 -10.55 21.36 -45.98
CA TYR A 8 -9.17 21.10 -45.53
C TYR A 8 -8.98 21.36 -44.05
N ILE A 9 -9.75 22.28 -43.46
CA ILE A 9 -9.76 22.52 -42.01
C ILE A 9 -10.36 21.32 -41.28
N PHE A 10 -11.48 20.77 -41.77
CA PHE A 10 -12.06 19.55 -41.19
C PHE A 10 -11.13 18.34 -41.30
N LEU A 11 -10.45 18.16 -42.43
CA LEU A 11 -9.46 17.11 -42.60
C LEU A 11 -8.28 17.27 -41.65
N LEU A 12 -7.78 18.50 -41.46
CA LEU A 12 -6.71 18.81 -40.50
C LEU A 12 -7.14 18.53 -39.05
N ILE A 13 -8.39 18.82 -38.68
CA ILE A 13 -8.93 18.51 -37.34
C ILE A 13 -9.00 17.00 -37.12
N ILE A 14 -9.46 16.22 -38.11
CA ILE A 14 -9.53 14.75 -38.01
C ILE A 14 -8.11 14.17 -37.87
N VAL A 15 -7.17 14.58 -38.72
CA VAL A 15 -5.78 14.10 -38.67
C VAL A 15 -5.09 14.51 -37.36
N ALA A 16 -5.34 15.74 -36.87
CA ALA A 16 -4.80 16.18 -35.58
C ALA A 16 -5.37 15.34 -34.43
N ASN A 17 -6.67 15.04 -34.42
CA ASN A 17 -7.30 14.21 -33.39
C ASN A 17 -6.77 12.76 -33.40
N GLU A 18 -6.58 12.15 -34.57
CA GLU A 18 -5.97 10.82 -34.68
C GLU A 18 -4.50 10.81 -34.23
N CYS A 19 -3.75 11.87 -34.55
CA CYS A 19 -2.36 12.00 -34.14
C CYS A 19 -2.24 12.19 -32.61
N ILE A 20 -3.16 12.97 -32.01
CA ILE A 20 -3.25 13.15 -30.55
C ILE A 20 -3.68 11.86 -29.84
N SER A 21 -4.63 11.09 -30.41
CA SER A 21 -5.03 9.80 -29.81
C SER A 21 -3.90 8.77 -29.84
N ASN A 22 -3.06 8.80 -30.88
CA ASN A 22 -1.94 7.86 -31.02
C ASN A 22 -0.74 8.23 -30.15
N SER A 23 -0.58 9.49 -29.73
CA SER A 23 0.52 9.90 -28.84
C SER A 23 0.28 9.59 -27.36
N ILE A 24 -0.94 9.16 -26.97
CA ILE A 24 -1.28 8.80 -25.58
C ILE A 24 -1.02 7.31 -25.29
N ASN A 25 -0.71 6.49 -26.30
CA ASN A 25 -0.16 5.14 -26.09
C ASN A 25 1.36 5.20 -25.89
N GLN A 26 1.81 5.95 -24.87
CA GLN A 26 3.19 5.86 -24.39
C GLN A 26 3.35 4.54 -23.63
N ASP A 27 3.82 3.54 -24.37
CA ASP A 27 4.25 2.20 -23.98
C ASP A 27 3.14 1.30 -23.39
N ASN A 28 2.86 0.18 -24.05
CA ASN A 28 2.00 -0.91 -23.56
C ASN A 28 2.66 -1.64 -22.36
N LEU A 29 3.04 -0.92 -21.31
CA LEU A 29 3.66 -1.44 -20.11
C LEU A 29 2.58 -2.06 -19.22
N GLN A 30 2.66 -3.38 -19.09
CA GLN A 30 1.78 -4.13 -18.21
C GLN A 30 2.52 -4.43 -16.90
N LEU A 31 1.94 -4.02 -15.77
CA LEU A 31 2.41 -4.42 -14.45
C LEU A 31 2.28 -5.96 -14.30
N LYS A 32 3.40 -6.63 -14.00
CA LYS A 32 3.45 -8.10 -13.82
C LYS A 32 3.63 -8.53 -12.37
N PHE A 33 4.32 -7.72 -11.57
CA PHE A 33 4.67 -8.06 -10.20
C PHE A 33 4.93 -6.80 -9.38
N VAL A 34 4.62 -6.85 -8.09
CA VAL A 34 4.85 -5.77 -7.13
C VAL A 34 5.48 -6.36 -5.88
N PHE A 35 6.60 -5.78 -5.43
CA PHE A 35 7.22 -6.08 -4.15
C PHE A 35 7.16 -4.84 -3.26
N ILE A 36 6.63 -4.99 -2.05
CA ILE A 36 6.46 -3.90 -1.09
C ILE A 36 7.27 -4.24 0.16
N LEU A 37 8.27 -3.41 0.45
CA LEU A 37 8.96 -3.41 1.73
C LEU A 37 8.47 -2.23 2.55
N MET A 38 7.97 -2.49 3.76
CA MET A 38 7.41 -1.47 4.61
C MET A 38 7.92 -1.61 6.05
N ARG A 39 8.26 -0.47 6.65
CA ARG A 39 8.54 -0.37 8.08
C ARG A 39 7.22 -0.46 8.87
N HIS A 40 7.29 -0.93 10.12
CA HIS A 40 6.19 -0.71 11.07
C HIS A 40 5.82 0.79 11.15
N THR A 41 4.57 1.10 11.45
CA THR A 41 4.11 2.50 11.58
C THR A 41 4.48 3.11 12.94
N ASN A 42 3.91 4.28 13.25
CA ASN A 42 4.19 5.05 14.46
C ASN A 42 4.03 4.18 15.71
N ARG A 43 5.02 4.25 16.60
CA ARG A 43 5.08 3.49 17.84
C ARG A 43 5.57 4.37 18.98
N ALA A 44 5.30 3.93 20.20
CA ALA A 44 5.97 4.44 21.39
C ALA A 44 7.49 4.19 21.31
N PRO A 45 8.31 4.97 22.04
CA PRO A 45 9.74 4.70 22.19
C PRO A 45 9.94 3.32 22.83
N LEU A 46 11.10 2.69 22.57
CA LEU A 46 11.41 1.37 23.15
C LEU A 46 11.68 1.44 24.65
N SER A 47 12.21 2.57 25.10
CA SER A 47 12.53 2.86 26.49
C SER A 47 12.27 4.33 26.77
N ARG A 48 12.01 4.69 28.03
CA ARG A 48 11.93 6.09 28.44
C ARG A 48 13.31 6.74 28.37
N TYR A 49 13.35 8.05 28.10
CA TYR A 49 14.58 8.81 28.23
C TYR A 49 14.90 9.02 29.71
N LYS A 50 16.18 8.87 30.10
CA LYS A 50 16.60 8.77 31.51
C LYS A 50 16.25 10.00 32.37
N ASN A 51 16.17 11.19 31.77
CA ASN A 51 16.05 12.46 32.49
C ASN A 51 14.69 13.17 32.34
N GLN A 52 13.64 12.49 31.86
CA GLN A 52 12.31 13.10 31.81
C GLN A 52 11.57 12.93 33.13
N THR A 53 11.38 14.05 33.84
CA THR A 53 10.46 14.19 34.99
C THR A 53 8.99 14.06 34.57
N ASP A 54 8.69 14.33 33.30
CA ASP A 54 7.35 14.17 32.73
C ASP A 54 7.14 12.72 32.30
N HIS A 55 6.30 12.01 33.04
CA HIS A 55 5.82 10.69 32.64
C HIS A 55 4.82 10.82 31.50
N ILE A 56 5.30 11.02 30.27
CA ILE A 56 4.44 10.91 29.08
C ILE A 56 3.82 9.50 29.10
N PRO A 57 2.49 9.38 29.16
CA PRO A 57 1.83 8.09 29.17
C PRO A 57 1.89 7.50 27.75
N TRP A 58 2.20 6.21 27.68
CA TRP A 58 2.07 5.40 26.47
C TRP A 58 0.98 4.36 26.75
N PRO A 59 -0.30 4.66 26.49
CA PRO A 59 -1.42 3.83 26.93
C PRO A 59 -1.36 2.39 26.42
N ARG A 60 -0.72 2.19 25.26
CA ARG A 60 -0.51 0.88 24.63
C ARG A 60 0.80 0.21 25.04
N GLY A 61 1.63 0.86 25.85
CA GLY A 61 2.95 0.38 26.25
C GLY A 61 4.11 0.92 25.39
N LEU A 62 5.33 0.74 25.89
CA LEU A 62 6.56 1.10 25.19
C LEU A 62 6.82 0.11 24.04
N GLY A 63 7.34 0.62 22.92
CA GLY A 63 7.66 -0.18 21.73
C GLY A 63 6.46 -0.67 20.91
N GLU A 64 5.23 -0.45 21.39
CA GLU A 64 3.97 -0.78 20.71
C GLU A 64 3.51 0.32 19.75
N LEU A 65 2.69 -0.05 18.77
CA LEU A 65 2.06 0.92 17.86
C LEU A 65 1.22 1.93 18.66
N THR A 66 1.23 3.19 18.22
CA THR A 66 0.27 4.19 18.70
C THR A 66 -1.05 4.07 17.93
N ASP A 67 -2.13 4.66 18.43
CA ASP A 67 -3.41 4.67 17.70
C ASP A 67 -3.28 5.38 16.34
N GLN A 68 -2.43 6.41 16.28
CA GLN A 68 -2.08 7.05 15.00
C GLN A 68 -1.34 6.07 14.06
N GLY A 69 -0.43 5.25 14.60
CA GLY A 69 0.27 4.23 13.84
C GLY A 69 -0.69 3.18 13.24
N ILE A 70 -1.71 2.79 14.00
CA ILE A 70 -2.77 1.89 13.55
C ILE A 70 -3.51 2.49 12.35
N TRP A 71 -4.00 3.73 12.48
CA TRP A 71 -4.70 4.40 11.38
C TRP A 71 -3.81 4.63 10.16
N ASN A 72 -2.52 4.93 10.37
CA ASN A 72 -1.57 5.09 9.27
C ASN A 72 -1.38 3.76 8.51
N ALA A 73 -1.29 2.63 9.21
CA ALA A 73 -1.17 1.32 8.57
C ALA A 73 -2.42 0.99 7.76
N TYR A 74 -3.60 1.21 8.36
CA TYR A 74 -4.88 0.99 7.69
C TYR A 74 -5.05 1.83 6.42
N ARG A 75 -4.78 3.15 6.50
CA ARG A 75 -4.87 4.06 5.35
C ARG A 75 -3.84 3.73 4.27
N ALA A 76 -2.63 3.30 4.65
CA ALA A 76 -1.65 2.81 3.69
C ALA A 76 -2.20 1.59 2.92
N GLY A 77 -2.88 0.68 3.60
CA GLY A 77 -3.60 -0.44 2.97
C GLY A 77 -4.66 0.02 1.96
N GLN A 78 -5.48 1.02 2.32
CA GLN A 78 -6.48 1.58 1.40
C GLN A 78 -5.83 2.22 0.17
N ALA A 79 -4.75 2.99 0.37
CA ALA A 79 -4.02 3.61 -0.73
C ALA A 79 -3.35 2.58 -1.65
N LEU A 80 -2.80 1.49 -1.10
CA LEU A 80 -2.28 0.38 -1.91
C LEU A 80 -3.39 -0.32 -2.68
N ARG A 81 -4.55 -0.53 -2.05
CA ARG A 81 -5.71 -1.11 -2.72
C ARG A 81 -6.13 -0.25 -3.92
N GLU A 82 -6.28 1.04 -3.72
CA GLU A 82 -6.63 2.00 -4.78
C GLU A 82 -5.60 2.01 -5.91
N ARG A 83 -4.30 2.08 -5.56
CA ARG A 83 -3.20 2.12 -6.53
C ARG A 83 -3.15 0.89 -7.43
N TYR A 84 -3.51 -0.29 -6.89
CA TYR A 84 -3.41 -1.56 -7.59
C TYR A 84 -4.77 -2.18 -7.95
N LEU A 85 -5.85 -1.39 -7.97
CA LEU A 85 -7.20 -1.88 -8.33
C LEU A 85 -7.24 -2.63 -9.66
N ASN A 86 -6.54 -2.12 -10.68
CA ASN A 86 -6.52 -2.70 -12.03
C ASN A 86 -5.50 -3.85 -12.18
N PHE A 87 -4.73 -4.15 -11.12
CA PHE A 87 -3.75 -5.24 -11.09
C PHE A 87 -4.22 -6.42 -10.23
N LEU A 88 -4.94 -6.14 -9.15
CA LEU A 88 -5.52 -7.15 -8.24
C LEU A 88 -6.85 -7.72 -8.78
N HIS A 89 -7.40 -8.73 -8.12
CA HIS A 89 -8.67 -9.33 -8.52
C HIS A 89 -9.78 -8.28 -8.80
N PRO A 90 -10.45 -8.33 -9.97
CA PRO A 90 -11.48 -7.34 -10.35
C PRO A 90 -12.68 -7.27 -9.39
N LEU A 91 -13.11 -8.42 -8.84
CA LEU A 91 -14.18 -8.49 -7.81
C LEU A 91 -13.77 -7.97 -6.42
N GLN A 92 -12.56 -7.42 -6.29
CA GLN A 92 -12.04 -6.87 -5.05
C GLN A 92 -12.00 -7.81 -3.85
N ARG A 93 -11.88 -9.11 -4.13
CA ARG A 93 -11.72 -10.16 -3.13
C ARG A 93 -10.25 -10.41 -2.82
N TYR A 94 -9.99 -10.96 -1.63
CA TYR A 94 -8.72 -11.58 -1.32
C TYR A 94 -8.59 -12.93 -2.05
N THR A 95 -7.48 -13.13 -2.77
CA THR A 95 -7.14 -14.39 -3.43
C THR A 95 -5.79 -14.89 -2.89
N PRO A 96 -5.70 -16.08 -2.27
CA PRO A 96 -4.45 -16.58 -1.69
C PRO A 96 -3.26 -16.70 -2.65
N SER A 97 -3.51 -16.87 -3.95
CA SER A 97 -2.46 -16.96 -4.98
C SER A 97 -1.96 -15.60 -5.49
N GLU A 98 -2.63 -14.49 -5.16
CA GLU A 98 -2.27 -13.15 -5.65
C GLU A 98 -1.31 -12.40 -4.72
N ILE A 99 -1.30 -12.73 -3.43
CA ILE A 99 -0.45 -12.06 -2.44
C ILE A 99 0.27 -13.05 -1.55
N ASP A 100 1.50 -12.70 -1.20
CA ASP A 100 2.25 -13.31 -0.11
C ASP A 100 2.68 -12.23 0.86
N VAL A 101 2.46 -12.47 2.16
CA VAL A 101 2.72 -11.49 3.20
C VAL A 101 3.60 -12.12 4.26
N SER A 102 4.76 -11.51 4.48
CA SER A 102 5.71 -11.91 5.50
C SER A 102 6.04 -10.74 6.42
N SER A 103 6.27 -11.04 7.70
CA SER A 103 6.66 -10.05 8.70
C SER A 103 7.79 -10.57 9.58
N THR A 104 8.54 -9.63 10.17
CA THR A 104 9.53 -9.94 11.22
C THR A 104 8.82 -10.28 12.52
N LYS A 105 9.48 -11.07 13.38
CA LYS A 105 8.96 -11.53 14.68
C LYS A 105 8.94 -10.45 15.75
N VAL A 106 8.24 -9.35 15.48
CA VAL A 106 8.05 -8.25 16.42
C VAL A 106 6.58 -7.81 16.36
N ASP A 107 5.93 -7.68 17.51
CA ASP A 107 4.47 -7.49 17.63
C ASP A 107 3.97 -6.29 16.81
N ARG A 108 4.63 -5.14 16.91
CA ARG A 108 4.30 -3.95 16.11
C ARG A 108 4.38 -4.17 14.59
N CYS A 109 5.23 -5.08 14.12
CA CYS A 109 5.35 -5.40 12.69
C CYS A 109 4.18 -6.27 12.25
N TYR A 110 3.78 -7.26 13.04
CA TYR A 110 2.56 -8.04 12.79
C TYR A 110 1.31 -7.17 12.83
N GLN A 111 1.17 -6.33 13.86
CA GLN A 111 0.05 -5.40 13.97
C GLN A 111 -0.01 -4.47 12.75
N THR A 112 1.13 -3.90 12.34
CA THR A 112 1.19 -3.04 11.14
C THR A 112 0.70 -3.78 9.89
N ALA A 113 1.20 -4.99 9.65
CA ALA A 113 0.79 -5.81 8.51
C ALA A 113 -0.71 -6.16 8.56
N GLY A 114 -1.24 -6.51 9.75
CA GLY A 114 -2.65 -6.80 9.94
C GLY A 114 -3.56 -5.61 9.64
N TYR A 115 -3.22 -4.41 10.15
CA TYR A 115 -4.00 -3.21 9.86
C TYR A 115 -3.90 -2.78 8.40
N LEU A 116 -2.72 -2.91 7.77
CA LEU A 116 -2.57 -2.68 6.35
C LEU A 116 -3.47 -3.62 5.54
N LEU A 117 -3.49 -4.91 5.86
CA LEU A 117 -4.34 -5.89 5.18
C LEU A 117 -5.83 -5.63 5.40
N ALA A 118 -6.22 -5.17 6.60
CA ALA A 118 -7.60 -4.76 6.86
C ALA A 118 -8.04 -3.58 5.97
N GLY A 119 -7.14 -2.62 5.70
CA GLY A 119 -7.42 -1.53 4.77
C GLY A 119 -7.36 -1.93 3.31
N MET A 120 -6.52 -2.92 2.97
CA MET A 120 -6.31 -3.37 1.60
C MET A 120 -7.38 -4.37 1.13
N TYR A 121 -7.90 -5.22 2.02
CA TYR A 121 -8.83 -6.30 1.70
C TYR A 121 -10.05 -6.34 2.63
N PRO A 122 -10.87 -5.27 2.68
CA PRO A 122 -12.20 -5.38 3.27
C PRO A 122 -12.98 -6.50 2.54
N PRO A 123 -13.70 -7.38 3.24
CA PRO A 123 -14.43 -8.47 2.60
C PRO A 123 -15.52 -7.91 1.68
N ASN A 124 -15.62 -8.48 0.48
CA ASN A 124 -16.77 -8.28 -0.39
C ASN A 124 -17.94 -9.17 0.06
N ASP A 125 -19.08 -9.12 -0.64
CA ASP A 125 -20.28 -9.86 -0.25
C ASP A 125 -20.04 -11.39 -0.13
N GLU A 126 -19.20 -11.94 -1.00
CA GLU A 126 -18.86 -13.38 -1.00
C GLU A 126 -17.95 -13.79 0.16
N GLN A 127 -17.08 -12.89 0.62
CA GLN A 127 -16.11 -13.13 1.69
C GLN A 127 -16.57 -12.60 3.06
N THR A 128 -17.75 -11.98 3.12
CA THR A 128 -18.33 -11.46 4.35
C THR A 128 -18.85 -12.62 5.20
N TRP A 129 -18.05 -13.04 6.17
CA TRP A 129 -18.44 -14.05 7.16
C TRP A 129 -19.22 -13.46 8.34
N ASN A 130 -19.09 -12.14 8.59
CA ASN A 130 -19.79 -11.40 9.63
C ASN A 130 -20.23 -10.03 9.11
N LYS A 131 -21.53 -9.74 9.20
CA LYS A 131 -22.12 -8.50 8.67
C LYS A 131 -21.78 -7.25 9.48
N ASP A 132 -21.49 -7.41 10.77
CA ASP A 132 -21.16 -6.32 11.69
C ASP A 132 -19.65 -6.04 11.73
N LEU A 133 -18.84 -6.89 11.09
CA LEU A 133 -17.38 -6.79 11.08
C LEU A 133 -16.84 -6.90 9.65
N LYS A 134 -16.49 -5.76 9.05
CA LYS A 134 -15.86 -5.66 7.72
C LYS A 134 -14.37 -6.03 7.77
N TRP A 135 -14.05 -7.22 8.24
CA TRP A 135 -12.70 -7.75 8.32
C TRP A 135 -12.70 -9.24 7.99
N GLN A 136 -11.62 -9.71 7.37
CA GLN A 136 -11.36 -11.12 7.11
C GLN A 136 -9.92 -11.48 7.48
N PRO A 137 -9.67 -12.72 7.94
CA PRO A 137 -8.32 -13.18 8.22
C PRO A 137 -7.52 -13.35 6.93
N ILE A 138 -6.33 -12.76 6.89
CA ILE A 138 -5.35 -12.96 5.82
C ILE A 138 -4.04 -13.45 6.46
N PRO A 139 -3.46 -14.58 6.01
CA PRO A 139 -2.26 -15.14 6.62
C PRO A 139 -1.06 -14.18 6.53
N ILE A 140 -0.37 -14.00 7.67
CA ILE A 140 0.91 -13.30 7.75
C ILE A 140 1.96 -14.32 8.17
N LYS A 141 2.87 -14.64 7.26
CA LYS A 141 3.95 -15.60 7.52
C LYS A 141 5.05 -14.91 8.33
N THR A 142 5.74 -15.71 9.14
CA THR A 142 6.95 -15.24 9.80
C THR A 142 8.16 -15.58 8.95
N SER A 143 9.09 -14.63 8.77
CA SER A 143 10.39 -15.00 8.24
C SER A 143 11.14 -15.82 9.31
N LEU A 144 11.18 -17.15 9.13
CA LEU A 144 11.79 -18.07 10.09
C LEU A 144 13.32 -18.10 10.01
N SER A 145 13.95 -17.65 8.93
CA SER A 145 15.40 -17.80 8.79
C SER A 145 16.15 -16.71 9.55
N LYS A 146 17.20 -17.13 10.27
CA LYS A 146 18.25 -16.21 10.77
C LYS A 146 18.83 -15.37 9.62
N ASP A 147 18.79 -15.89 8.38
CA ASP A 147 19.27 -15.20 7.18
C ASP A 147 18.34 -14.08 6.68
N HIS A 148 17.02 -14.15 6.94
CA HIS A 148 16.07 -13.08 6.62
C HIS A 148 16.00 -11.98 7.68
N GLN A 149 16.73 -12.12 8.80
CA GLN A 149 16.93 -10.99 9.73
C GLN A 149 17.74 -9.85 9.07
N TYR A 150 18.39 -10.11 7.92
CA TYR A 150 19.32 -9.21 7.26
C TYR A 150 18.80 -8.50 6.01
N VAL A 151 17.49 -8.45 5.76
CA VAL A 151 16.95 -7.32 4.95
C VAL A 151 16.91 -6.06 5.85
N GLN A 152 18.03 -5.77 6.49
CA GLN A 152 18.35 -4.44 6.98
C GLN A 152 18.96 -3.74 5.78
N ILE A 153 18.19 -2.90 5.10
CA ILE A 153 18.83 -1.85 4.30
C ILE A 153 19.68 -1.07 5.29
N PRO A 154 21.01 -0.99 5.13
CA PRO A 154 21.84 -0.20 6.02
C PRO A 154 21.30 1.23 5.99
N LEU A 155 20.77 1.71 7.11
CA LEU A 155 20.32 3.09 7.28
C LEU A 155 21.49 4.01 7.66
N ASP A 156 22.73 3.52 7.59
CA ASP A 156 23.96 4.30 7.76
C ASP A 156 24.08 5.29 6.58
N GLY A 157 23.36 6.42 6.68
CA GLY A 157 23.44 7.52 5.73
C GLY A 157 22.12 8.23 5.40
N MET A 158 20.95 7.71 5.78
CA MET A 158 19.69 8.45 5.59
C MET A 158 19.38 9.33 6.79
N ILE A 159 19.90 10.55 6.73
CA ILE A 159 19.38 11.69 7.48
C ILE A 159 17.93 11.92 6.99
N ILE A 160 16.98 11.90 7.93
CA ILE A 160 15.63 12.44 7.76
C ILE A 160 15.68 13.93 8.11
#